data_AF-A0A9J6FGB0-F1
#
_entry.id   AF-A0A9J6FGB0-F1
#
_cell.length_a   1.000
_cell.length_b   1.000
_cell.length_c   1.000
_cell.angle_alpha   90.00
_cell.angle_beta   90.00
_cell.angle_gamma   90.00
#
_symmetry.space_group_name_H-M   'P 1'
#
loop_
_entity.id
_entity.type
_entity.pdbx_description
1 polymer ?
#
loop_
_entity_poly.entity_id
_entity_poly.type
_entity_poly.pdbx_seq_one_letter_code
_entity_poly.pdbx_strand_id
1 'polypeptide(L)'
;MQESLKLFDSICNNKWFTDTSIILFLNKKDLFEEKIKKSPLTICFPEYTGAQEYGEAAAYIQAQFEAKNKSTTKEIYCHMTCATDTTNIQFVFDAVTDVIIANNLRGCGLY
;
A
#
# COMPACT_ATOMS: atom_id res chain seq x y z
N MET A 1 -8.29 3.44 -10.31
CA MET A 1 -8.38 3.26 -8.84
C MET A 1 -9.30 2.12 -8.45
N GLN A 2 -10.57 2.13 -8.85
CA GLN A 2 -11.53 1.07 -8.47
C GLN A 2 -11.09 -0.35 -8.92
N GLU A 3 -10.54 -0.48 -10.12
CA GLU A 3 -10.00 -1.76 -10.61
C GLU A 3 -8.80 -2.24 -9.79
N SER A 4 -7.87 -1.34 -9.44
CA SER A 4 -6.71 -1.66 -8.60
C SER A 4 -7.13 -2.15 -7.20
N LEU A 5 -8.16 -1.54 -6.61
CA LEU A 5 -8.72 -1.98 -5.32
C LEU A 5 -9.38 -3.36 -5.41
N LYS A 6 -10.10 -3.65 -6.51
CA LYS A 6 -10.71 -4.97 -6.74
C LYS A 6 -9.65 -6.05 -6.93
N LEU A 7 -8.61 -5.75 -7.71
CA LEU A 7 -7.49 -6.66 -7.90
C LEU A 7 -6.77 -6.93 -6.58
N PHE A 8 -6.52 -5.87 -5.81
CA PHE A 8 -5.89 -6.01 -4.50
C PHE A 8 -6.74 -6.83 -3.52
N ASP A 9 -8.06 -6.60 -3.45
CA ASP A 9 -8.97 -7.42 -2.63
C ASP A 9 -8.89 -8.91 -3.01
N SER A 10 -8.79 -9.20 -4.31
CA SER A 10 -8.71 -10.57 -4.82
C SER A 10 -7.37 -11.25 -4.48
N ILE A 11 -6.27 -10.51 -4.47
CA ILE A 11 -4.93 -11.02 -4.11
C ILE A 11 -4.80 -11.15 -2.60
N CYS A 12 -5.13 -10.08 -1.87
CA CYS A 12 -4.97 -9.99 -0.43
C CYS A 12 -5.77 -11.05 0.32
N ASN A 13 -6.96 -11.38 -0.18
CA ASN A 13 -7.85 -12.35 0.45
C ASN A 13 -7.84 -13.72 -0.23
N ASN A 14 -6.85 -13.98 -1.08
CA ASN A 14 -6.71 -15.28 -1.72
C ASN A 14 -6.25 -16.33 -0.70
N LYS A 15 -6.94 -17.48 -0.68
CA LYS A 15 -6.60 -18.63 0.19
C LYS A 15 -5.14 -19.10 0.05
N TRP A 16 -4.54 -18.96 -1.13
CA TRP A 16 -3.15 -19.36 -1.36
C TRP A 16 -2.13 -18.38 -0.78
N PHE A 17 -2.56 -17.15 -0.46
CA PHE A 17 -1.70 -16.12 0.10
C PHE A 17 -2.05 -15.83 1.56
N THR A 18 -2.86 -16.63 2.25
CA THR A 18 -3.37 -16.31 3.61
C THR A 18 -2.27 -15.88 4.59
N ASP A 19 -1.19 -16.65 4.69
CA ASP A 19 -0.05 -16.40 5.58
C ASP A 19 1.11 -15.64 4.92
N THR A 20 0.87 -15.01 3.77
CA THR A 20 1.88 -14.22 3.05
C THR A 20 1.72 -12.74 3.35
N SER A 21 2.78 -12.10 3.87
CA SER A 21 2.84 -10.64 4.01
C SER A 21 2.86 -9.97 2.64
N ILE A 22 2.28 -8.77 2.54
CA ILE A 22 2.15 -8.04 1.27
C ILE A 22 2.89 -6.72 1.36
N ILE A 23 3.71 -6.44 0.35
CA ILE A 23 4.33 -5.12 0.14
C ILE A 23 3.53 -4.41 -0.95
N LEU A 24 2.90 -3.28 -0.61
CA LEU A 24 2.09 -2.49 -1.52
C LEU A 24 2.82 -1.22 -1.93
N PHE A 25 3.14 -1.10 -3.22
CA PHE A 25 3.72 0.11 -3.77
C PHE A 25 2.65 1.00 -4.43
N LEU A 26 2.39 2.14 -3.82
CA LEU A 26 1.59 3.22 -4.39
C LEU A 26 2.50 4.14 -5.21
N ASN A 27 2.68 3.75 -6.48
CA ASN A 27 3.60 4.41 -7.40
C ASN A 27 3.00 5.69 -8.03
N LYS A 28 3.84 6.51 -8.66
CA LYS A 28 3.53 7.80 -9.30
C LYS A 28 3.18 8.91 -8.32
N LYS A 29 3.88 8.96 -7.18
CA LYS A 29 3.76 10.03 -6.18
C LYS A 29 3.85 11.42 -6.81
N ASP A 30 4.84 11.62 -7.67
CA ASP A 30 5.12 12.85 -8.41
C ASP A 30 3.90 13.33 -9.23
N LEU A 31 3.31 12.44 -10.02
CA LEU A 31 2.14 12.76 -10.82
C LEU A 31 0.90 13.00 -9.96
N PHE A 32 0.78 12.30 -8.83
CA PHE A 32 -0.35 12.47 -7.94
C PHE A 32 -0.32 13.83 -7.23
N GLU A 33 0.85 14.27 -6.77
CA GLU A 33 1.05 15.58 -6.12
C GLU A 33 0.66 16.75 -7.03
N GLU A 34 0.93 16.64 -8.33
CA GLU A 34 0.50 17.66 -9.30
C GLU A 34 -0.97 17.54 -9.68
N LYS A 35 -1.50 16.33 -9.74
CA LYS A 35 -2.88 16.08 -10.16
C LYS A 35 -3.88 16.49 -9.08
N ILE A 36 -3.59 16.25 -7.81
CA ILE A 36 -4.51 16.56 -6.71
C ILE A 36 -4.83 18.06 -6.65
N LYS A 37 -3.90 18.94 -7.02
CA LYS A 37 -4.10 20.41 -7.10
C LYS A 37 -5.18 20.82 -8.12
N LYS A 38 -5.40 20.00 -9.15
CA LYS A 38 -6.30 20.32 -10.29
C LYS A 38 -7.55 19.46 -10.34
N SER A 39 -7.49 18.25 -9.78
CA SER A 39 -8.56 17.26 -9.86
C SER A 39 -8.82 16.71 -8.46
N PRO A 40 -10.00 16.95 -7.88
CA PRO A 40 -10.30 16.48 -6.54
C PRO A 40 -10.35 14.95 -6.48
N LEU A 41 -9.96 14.40 -5.34
CA LEU A 41 -9.96 12.95 -5.12
C LEU A 41 -11.38 12.35 -5.20
N THR A 42 -12.41 13.17 -4.95
CA THR A 42 -13.83 12.80 -5.00
C THR A 42 -14.29 12.23 -6.35
N ILE A 43 -13.58 12.52 -7.44
CA ILE A 43 -13.83 11.91 -8.76
C ILE A 43 -13.66 10.38 -8.70
N CYS A 44 -12.69 9.90 -7.91
CA CYS A 44 -12.43 8.48 -7.72
C CYS A 44 -13.10 7.91 -6.47
N PHE A 45 -13.29 8.76 -5.45
CA PHE A 45 -13.78 8.39 -4.12
C PHE A 45 -14.83 9.41 -3.66
N PRO A 46 -16.10 9.28 -4.07
CA PRO A 46 -17.13 10.28 -3.77
C PRO A 46 -17.33 10.55 -2.27
N GLU A 47 -16.98 9.58 -1.41
CA GLU A 47 -17.08 9.67 0.05
C GLU A 47 -15.87 10.34 0.71
N TYR A 48 -14.86 10.77 -0.06
CA TYR A 48 -13.71 11.48 0.48
C TYR A 48 -14.10 12.88 0.95
N THR A 49 -13.91 13.15 2.24
CA THR A 49 -14.22 14.44 2.88
C THR A 49 -12.99 15.21 3.36
N GLY A 50 -11.79 14.66 3.14
CA GLY A 50 -10.53 15.28 3.54
C GLY A 50 -10.10 16.45 2.66
N ALA A 51 -9.02 17.14 3.04
CA ALA A 51 -8.49 18.24 2.26
C ALA A 51 -7.96 17.78 0.89
N GLN A 52 -7.94 18.69 -0.09
CA GLN A 52 -7.37 18.44 -1.41
C GLN A 52 -5.83 18.60 -1.40
N GLU A 53 -5.19 18.09 -0.36
CA GLU A 53 -3.75 18.13 -0.14
C GLU A 53 -3.16 16.73 -0.34
N TYR A 54 -1.94 16.66 -0.88
CA TYR A 54 -1.30 15.38 -1.19
C TYR A 54 -1.26 14.45 0.02
N GLY A 55 -0.85 14.95 1.20
CA GLY A 55 -0.66 14.12 2.38
C GLY A 55 -1.93 13.41 2.84
N GLU A 56 -3.04 14.15 2.92
CA GLU A 56 -4.32 13.60 3.37
C GLU A 56 -4.95 12.68 2.32
N ALA A 57 -4.87 13.08 1.04
CA ALA A 57 -5.36 12.27 -0.06
C ALA A 57 -4.58 10.96 -0.22
N ALA A 58 -3.26 11.00 -0.03
CA ALA A 58 -2.36 9.85 -0.04
C ALA A 58 -2.68 8.89 1.11
N ALA A 59 -2.83 9.41 2.33
CA ALA A 59 -3.20 8.63 3.50
C ALA A 59 -4.57 7.96 3.32
N TYR A 60 -5.55 8.67 2.75
CA TYR A 60 -6.85 8.09 2.45
C TYR A 60 -6.75 6.95 1.44
N ILE A 61 -6.01 7.13 0.33
CA ILE A 61 -5.82 6.04 -0.65
C ILE A 61 -5.19 4.81 0.02
N GLN A 62 -4.15 5.01 0.85
CA GLN A 62 -3.53 3.93 1.61
C GLN A 62 -4.55 3.20 2.50
N ALA A 63 -5.34 3.94 3.28
CA ALA A 63 -6.38 3.37 4.12
C ALA A 63 -7.41 2.55 3.33
N GLN A 64 -7.77 2.99 2.11
CA GLN A 64 -8.69 2.24 1.25
C GLN A 64 -8.14 0.88 0.80
N PHE A 65 -6.81 0.75 0.64
CA PHE A 65 -6.17 -0.53 0.35
C PHE A 65 -6.06 -1.40 1.61
N GLU A 66 -5.61 -0.82 2.72
CA GLU A 66 -5.49 -1.54 4.00
C GLU A 66 -6.84 -2.10 4.47
N ALA A 67 -7.93 -1.36 4.27
CA ALA A 67 -9.29 -1.79 4.58
C ALA A 67 -9.76 -3.01 3.75
N LYS A 68 -9.05 -3.40 2.68
CA LYS A 68 -9.33 -4.64 1.94
C LYS A 68 -8.75 -5.89 2.59
N ASN A 69 -7.88 -5.73 3.58
CA ASN A 69 -7.35 -6.85 4.34
C ASN A 69 -8.42 -7.43 5.27
N LYS A 70 -8.83 -8.67 5.02
CA LYS A 70 -9.78 -9.39 5.89
C LYS A 70 -9.08 -10.25 6.93
N SER A 71 -7.75 -10.39 6.84
CA SER A 71 -6.96 -11.16 7.80
C SER A 71 -6.47 -10.24 8.92
N THR A 72 -6.60 -10.70 10.17
CA THR A 72 -6.11 -9.99 11.36
C THR A 72 -4.62 -10.22 11.62
N THR A 73 -4.02 -11.22 10.98
CA THR A 73 -2.61 -11.60 11.17
C THR A 73 -1.72 -11.17 10.00
N LYS A 74 -2.32 -10.91 8.84
CA LYS A 74 -1.60 -10.50 7.64
C LYS A 74 -1.20 -9.03 7.73
N GLU A 75 0.07 -8.77 7.55
CA GLU A 75 0.62 -7.42 7.49
C GLU A 75 0.69 -6.93 6.04
N ILE A 76 0.24 -5.68 5.82
CA ILE A 76 0.40 -4.97 4.54
C ILE A 76 1.33 -3.78 4.80
N TYR A 77 2.49 -3.80 4.13
CA TYR A 77 3.48 -2.75 4.18
C TYR A 77 3.25 -1.81 2.99
N CYS A 78 2.64 -0.67 3.23
CA CYS A 78 2.31 0.29 2.18
C CYS A 78 3.40 1.37 2.03
N HIS A 79 3.83 1.62 0.80
CA HIS A 79 4.86 2.61 0.48
C HIS A 79 4.48 3.46 -0.72
N MET A 80 4.57 4.77 -0.55
CA MET A 80 4.46 5.73 -1.64
C MET A 80 5.80 5.81 -2.38
N THR A 81 5.80 5.51 -3.68
CA THR A 81 7.01 5.46 -4.50
C THR A 81 6.91 6.37 -5.72
N CYS A 82 8.07 6.79 -6.20
CA CYS A 82 8.23 7.41 -7.50
C CYS A 82 9.13 6.49 -8.34
N ALA A 83 8.68 6.06 -9.51
CA ALA A 83 9.40 5.10 -10.35
C ALA A 83 10.80 5.58 -10.78
N THR A 84 11.03 6.90 -10.78
CA THR A 84 12.34 7.51 -11.09
C THR A 84 13.26 7.62 -9.87
N ASP A 85 12.75 7.41 -8.65
CA ASP A 85 13.51 7.43 -7.41
C ASP A 85 13.87 5.99 -6.99
N THR A 86 14.80 5.40 -7.75
CA THR A 86 15.30 4.03 -7.57
C THR A 86 16.08 3.84 -6.27
N THR A 87 16.63 4.91 -5.71
CA THR A 87 17.32 4.95 -4.41
C THR A 87 16.39 4.64 -3.23
N ASN A 88 15.15 5.13 -3.26
CA ASN A 88 14.16 4.83 -2.23
C ASN A 88 13.70 3.37 -2.26
N ILE A 89 13.63 2.76 -3.44
CA ILE A 89 13.09 1.40 -3.60
C ILE A 89 14.03 0.35 -3.00
N GLN A 90 15.35 0.48 -3.18
CA GLN A 90 16.31 -0.50 -2.66
C GLN A 90 16.31 -0.53 -1.13
N PHE A 91 16.35 0.65 -0.49
CA PHE A 91 16.28 0.76 0.97
C PHE A 91 14.97 0.19 1.55
N VAL A 92 13.85 0.47 0.88
CA VAL A 92 12.54 -0.07 1.28
C VAL A 92 12.50 -1.59 1.11
N PHE A 93 13.06 -2.11 0.02
CA PHE A 93 13.14 -3.56 -0.19
C PHE A 93 13.95 -4.24 0.91
N ASP A 94 15.12 -3.70 1.26
CA ASP A 94 15.97 -4.27 2.29
C ASP A 94 15.28 -4.24 3.65
N ALA A 95 14.71 -3.10 4.04
CA ALA A 95 14.00 -2.94 5.32
C ALA A 95 12.79 -3.87 5.45
N VAL A 96 11.99 -4.02 4.39
CA VAL A 96 10.81 -4.88 4.43
C VAL A 96 11.20 -6.35 4.33
N THR A 97 12.26 -6.68 3.59
CA THR A 97 12.81 -8.04 3.53
C THR A 97 13.29 -8.49 4.90
N ASP A 98 14.01 -7.65 5.64
CA ASP A 98 14.44 -7.94 7.01
C ASP A 98 13.27 -8.18 7.96
N VAL A 99 12.23 -7.34 7.91
CA VAL A 99 11.04 -7.49 8.75
C VAL A 99 10.27 -8.77 8.41
N ILE A 100 10.05 -9.04 7.12
CA ILE A 100 9.32 -10.23 6.69
C ILE A 100 10.12 -11.50 7.01
N ILE A 101 11.43 -11.51 6.76
CA ILE A 101 12.30 -12.66 7.09
C ILE A 101 12.31 -12.88 8.60
N ALA A 102 12.49 -11.83 9.40
CA ALA A 102 12.47 -11.95 10.86
C ALA A 102 11.14 -12.51 11.38
N ASN A 103 10.01 -12.09 10.81
CA ASN A 103 8.69 -12.57 11.23
C ASN A 103 8.47 -14.04 10.81
N ASN A 104 8.91 -14.43 9.61
CA ASN A 104 8.88 -15.83 9.17
C ASN A 104 9.81 -16.73 10.01
N LEU A 105 11.02 -16.27 10.34
CA LEU A 105 11.97 -16.99 11.18
C LEU A 105 11.43 -17.19 12.61
N ARG A 106 10.76 -16.18 13.18
CA ARG A 106 10.04 -16.31 14.45
C ARG A 106 8.93 -17.36 14.39
N GLY A 107 8.17 -17.39 13.28
CA GLY A 107 7.15 -18.42 13.03
C GLY A 107 7.70 -19.85 12.97
N CYS A 108 8.98 -20.01 12.62
CA CYS A 108 9.69 -21.30 12.62
C CYS A 108 10.42 -21.64 13.94
N GLY A 109 10.37 -20.77 14.95
CA GLY A 109 11.03 -21.00 16.25
C GLY A 109 12.56 -20.85 16.21
N LEU A 110 13.09 -20.13 15.22
CA LEU A 110 14.54 -19.88 15.07
C LEU A 110 15.03 -18.60 15.79
N TYR A 111 14.21 -18.07 16.71
CA TYR A 111 14.52 -16.89 17.52
C TYR A 111 13.86 -16.97 18.90
#